data_AF-A0A961UZ30-F1
#
_entry.id   AF-A0A961UZ30-F1
#
_cell.length_a   1.000
_cell.length_b   1.000
_cell.length_c   1.000
_cell.angle_alpha   90.00
_cell.angle_beta   90.00
_cell.angle_gamma   90.00
#
_symmetry.space_group_name_H-M   'P 1'
#
loop_
_entity.id
_entity.type
_entity.pdbx_description
1 polymer ?
#
loop_
_entity_poly.entity_id
_entity_poly.type
_entity_poly.pdbx_seq_one_letter_code
_entity_poly.pdbx_strand_id
1 'polypeptide(L)'
;MRVSDRGLAFIAGHEGVVTRAYRDVAGVWTIGVGHTAAAGSPRPRAGMTISRAEAFAILARDLPRYERRVEAALGLTSQHAFDGATSFDFNTGAVHRASWVAAFRAGDMTAARLGLKKWVKAGGRTVKGLVKRREDEARLIFDGDYGDDGDWGDRGDRGTTVPATNVGVDVKAWQGQLAALGFDPGPVDGIAGPKTRAAVRAYQKSHDDLVVDGIVGPATLASLVRDVAARARLQQVGGVAIASVVLGGTAGAATEADPLVWAILPALAVLILLGGFFAWRYRGEFRRLIRTIRGA
;
A
#
# COMPACT_ATOMS: atom_id res chain seq x y z
N MET A 1 -7.61 28.01 -0.06
CA MET A 1 -8.80 27.32 0.54
C MET A 1 -8.32 26.12 1.36
N ARG A 2 -9.16 25.54 2.22
CA ARG A 2 -8.85 24.29 2.96
C ARG A 2 -9.83 23.21 2.56
N VAL A 3 -9.42 21.95 2.63
CA VAL A 3 -10.34 20.82 2.41
C VAL A 3 -11.38 20.77 3.54
N SER A 4 -12.64 20.52 3.19
CA SER A 4 -13.72 20.40 4.18
C SER A 4 -13.70 19.05 4.92
N ASP A 5 -14.43 18.92 6.02
CA ASP A 5 -14.56 17.63 6.73
C ASP A 5 -15.16 16.54 5.83
N ARG A 6 -16.13 16.91 4.96
CA ARG A 6 -16.68 15.99 3.96
C ARG A 6 -15.64 15.63 2.89
N GLY A 7 -14.77 16.57 2.52
CA GLY A 7 -13.63 16.33 1.64
C GLY A 7 -12.58 15.39 2.24
N LEU A 8 -12.26 15.55 3.53
CA LEU A 8 -11.39 14.62 4.27
C LEU A 8 -11.97 13.20 4.25
N ALA A 9 -13.27 13.07 4.50
CA ALA A 9 -13.96 11.79 4.50
C ALA A 9 -13.99 11.15 3.09
N PHE A 10 -14.19 11.96 2.06
CA PHE A 10 -14.14 11.53 0.67
C PHE A 10 -12.75 10.98 0.29
N ILE A 11 -11.68 11.71 0.62
CA ILE A 11 -10.30 11.26 0.37
C ILE A 11 -10.02 9.96 1.14
N ALA A 12 -10.34 9.93 2.43
CA ALA A 12 -10.14 8.75 3.28
C ALA A 12 -10.91 7.51 2.78
N GLY A 13 -12.11 7.69 2.20
CA GLY A 13 -12.90 6.61 1.61
C GLY A 13 -12.21 5.91 0.42
N HIS A 14 -11.44 6.67 -0.36
CA HIS A 14 -10.69 6.11 -1.50
C HIS A 14 -9.33 5.53 -1.14
N GLU A 15 -8.64 6.10 -0.16
CA GLU A 15 -7.31 5.66 0.27
C GLU A 15 -7.37 4.52 1.30
N GLY A 16 -8.47 4.45 2.04
CA GLY A 16 -8.63 3.58 3.20
C GLY A 16 -8.03 4.19 4.48
N VAL A 17 -8.58 3.79 5.62
CA VAL A 17 -8.10 4.21 6.94
C VAL A 17 -7.52 3.00 7.65
N VAL A 18 -6.22 3.02 7.94
CA VAL A 18 -5.55 1.96 8.69
C VAL A 18 -5.07 2.48 10.03
N THR A 19 -5.77 2.10 11.10
CA THR A 19 -5.52 2.58 12.47
C THR A 19 -4.33 1.92 13.16
N ARG A 20 -3.78 0.84 12.60
CA ARG A 20 -2.57 0.17 13.07
C ARG A 20 -1.44 0.41 12.07
N ALA A 21 -0.28 0.84 12.54
CA ALA A 21 0.87 1.05 11.68
C ALA A 21 1.30 -0.27 11.02
N TYR A 22 1.46 -0.24 9.70
CA TYR A 22 1.85 -1.38 8.88
C TYR A 22 3.01 -1.00 7.96
N ARG A 23 3.66 -2.00 7.37
CA ARG A 23 4.63 -1.77 6.30
C ARG A 23 3.96 -1.86 4.94
N ASP A 24 4.07 -0.79 4.16
CA ASP A 24 3.60 -0.77 2.77
C ASP A 24 4.43 -1.70 1.87
N VAL A 25 4.13 -1.73 0.57
CA VAL A 25 4.84 -2.59 -0.40
C VAL A 25 6.33 -2.26 -0.53
N ALA A 26 6.74 -1.02 -0.24
CA ALA A 26 8.13 -0.57 -0.22
C ALA A 26 8.82 -0.85 1.13
N GLY A 27 8.07 -1.35 2.13
CA GLY A 27 8.56 -1.61 3.47
C GLY A 27 8.74 -0.35 4.32
N VAL A 28 8.02 0.73 3.98
CA VAL A 28 7.94 1.97 4.76
C VAL A 28 6.79 1.85 5.77
N TRP A 29 7.00 2.35 6.99
CA TRP A 29 5.95 2.38 8.00
C TRP A 29 4.89 3.44 7.64
N THR A 30 3.64 3.00 7.57
CA THR A 30 2.49 3.78 7.14
C THR A 30 1.35 3.63 8.15
N ILE A 31 0.60 4.70 8.41
CA ILE A 31 -0.57 4.69 9.32
C ILE A 31 -1.63 5.68 8.84
N GLY A 32 -2.87 5.54 9.32
CA GLY A 32 -3.97 6.43 9.00
C GLY A 32 -4.34 6.37 7.52
N VAL A 33 -4.31 7.52 6.86
CA VAL A 33 -4.62 7.67 5.43
C VAL A 33 -3.32 7.88 4.65
N GLY A 34 -2.54 6.80 4.49
CA GLY A 34 -1.28 6.85 3.75
C GLY A 34 -0.16 7.68 4.39
N HIS A 35 -0.26 8.03 5.67
CA HIS A 35 0.74 8.87 6.35
C HIS A 35 2.04 8.10 6.59
N THR A 36 3.17 8.72 6.28
CA THR A 36 4.52 8.18 6.50
C THR A 36 5.40 9.23 7.19
N ALA A 37 6.55 8.81 7.72
CA ALA A 37 7.50 9.73 8.36
C ALA A 37 7.99 10.85 7.42
N ALA A 38 7.90 10.67 6.10
CA ALA A 38 8.23 11.71 5.11
C ALA A 38 7.22 12.87 5.08
N ALA A 39 5.99 12.64 5.56
CA ALA A 39 4.97 13.68 5.70
C ALA A 39 5.12 14.49 7.02
N GLY A 40 5.98 14.03 7.94
CA GLY A 40 6.28 14.71 9.19
C GLY A 40 5.91 13.88 10.41
N SER A 41 5.42 14.57 11.45
CA SER A 41 4.96 13.91 12.68
C SER A 41 3.47 13.55 12.57
N PRO A 42 3.04 12.40 13.11
CA PRO A 42 3.83 11.44 13.88
C PRO A 42 4.61 10.44 13.00
N ARG A 43 5.82 10.04 13.42
CA ARG A 43 6.60 9.01 12.71
C ARG A 43 6.02 7.61 12.97
N PRO A 44 5.44 6.92 11.97
CA PRO A 44 4.85 5.60 12.18
C PRO A 44 5.91 4.56 12.54
N ARG A 45 5.57 3.64 13.44
CA ARG A 45 6.48 2.60 13.95
C ARG A 45 5.71 1.35 14.35
N ALA A 46 6.43 0.23 14.51
CA ALA A 46 5.85 -1.05 14.92
C ALA A 46 5.00 -0.90 16.18
N GLY A 47 3.80 -1.51 16.18
CA GLY A 47 2.87 -1.50 17.31
C GLY A 47 2.11 -0.19 17.52
N MET A 48 2.40 0.87 16.77
CA MET A 48 1.66 2.13 16.88
C MET A 48 0.21 1.96 16.41
N THR A 49 -0.73 2.42 17.22
CA THR A 49 -2.15 2.49 16.90
C THR A 49 -2.68 3.90 17.12
N ILE A 50 -3.69 4.28 16.33
CA ILE A 50 -4.40 5.55 16.43
C ILE A 50 -5.90 5.31 16.33
N SER A 51 -6.69 6.21 16.89
CA SER A 51 -8.12 6.31 16.64
C SER A 51 -8.39 6.80 15.22
N ARG A 52 -9.63 6.63 14.78
CA ARG A 52 -10.09 7.17 13.49
C ARG A 52 -10.03 8.69 13.46
N ALA A 53 -10.43 9.37 14.53
CA ALA A 53 -10.36 10.83 14.62
C ALA A 53 -8.92 11.33 14.47
N GLU A 54 -7.96 10.65 15.12
CA GLU A 54 -6.54 10.96 14.96
C GLU A 54 -6.05 10.71 13.53
N ALA A 55 -6.53 9.68 12.84
CA ALA A 55 -6.19 9.45 11.43
C ALA A 55 -6.64 10.60 10.52
N PHE A 56 -7.83 11.15 10.76
CA PHE A 56 -8.35 12.32 10.04
C PHE A 56 -7.57 13.59 10.38
N ALA A 57 -7.22 13.78 11.66
CA ALA A 57 -6.37 14.89 12.09
C ALA A 57 -4.95 14.82 11.45
N ILE A 58 -4.40 13.61 11.28
CA ILE A 58 -3.15 13.39 10.54
C ILE A 58 -3.36 13.76 9.06
N LEU A 59 -4.40 13.26 8.40
CA LEU A 59 -4.69 13.57 7.00
C LEU A 59 -4.79 15.08 6.78
N ALA A 60 -5.55 15.79 7.62
CA ALA A 60 -5.69 17.24 7.53
C ALA A 60 -4.34 17.98 7.62
N ARG A 61 -3.37 17.47 8.39
CA ARG A 61 -2.02 18.03 8.48
C ARG A 61 -1.15 17.72 7.25
N ASP A 62 -1.44 16.65 6.52
CA ASP A 62 -0.70 16.25 5.31
C ASP A 62 -1.18 17.00 4.06
N LEU A 63 -2.43 17.48 4.06
CA LEU A 63 -3.06 18.13 2.91
C LEU A 63 -2.54 19.52 2.50
N PRO A 64 -1.92 20.37 3.34
CA PRO A 64 -1.54 21.73 2.95
C PRO A 64 -0.70 21.83 1.68
N ARG A 65 0.13 20.84 1.37
CA ARG A 65 0.93 20.82 0.13
C ARG A 65 0.06 20.60 -1.12
N TYR A 66 -0.99 19.80 -1.00
CA TYR A 66 -1.94 19.53 -2.08
C TYR A 66 -2.89 20.70 -2.25
N GLU A 67 -3.41 21.24 -1.14
CA GLU A 67 -4.26 22.44 -1.11
C GLU A 67 -3.62 23.61 -1.87
N ARG A 68 -2.33 23.89 -1.62
CA ARG A 68 -1.60 24.93 -2.34
C ARG A 68 -1.49 24.67 -3.84
N ARG A 69 -1.28 23.42 -4.25
CA ARG A 69 -1.21 23.07 -5.68
C ARG A 69 -2.56 23.20 -6.36
N VAL A 70 -3.64 22.79 -5.68
CA VAL A 70 -5.01 22.93 -6.19
C VAL A 70 -5.42 24.40 -6.27
N GLU A 71 -5.13 25.19 -5.24
CA GLU A 71 -5.42 26.63 -5.23
C GLU A 71 -4.67 27.36 -6.36
N ALA A 72 -3.40 27.04 -6.57
CA ALA A 72 -2.64 27.56 -7.70
C ALA A 72 -3.17 27.08 -9.06
N ALA A 73 -3.69 25.85 -9.14
CA ALA A 73 -4.13 25.25 -10.39
C ALA A 73 -5.55 25.67 -10.80
N LEU A 74 -6.49 25.84 -9.86
CA LEU A 74 -7.90 26.14 -10.14
C LEU A 74 -8.26 27.61 -9.87
N GLY A 75 -7.54 28.30 -8.98
CA GLY A 75 -7.95 29.61 -8.46
C GLY A 75 -9.13 29.51 -7.50
N LEU A 76 -9.87 30.62 -7.34
CA LEU A 76 -11.09 30.64 -6.54
C LEU A 76 -12.16 29.75 -7.18
N THR A 77 -12.66 28.77 -6.43
CA THR A 77 -13.65 27.80 -6.89
C THR A 77 -14.59 27.43 -5.75
N SER A 78 -15.61 26.61 -6.04
CA SER A 78 -16.51 26.10 -5.00
C SER A 78 -15.79 25.13 -4.06
N GLN A 79 -16.27 24.99 -2.82
CA GLN A 79 -15.66 24.09 -1.84
C GLN A 79 -15.63 22.63 -2.33
N HIS A 80 -16.71 22.16 -2.97
CA HIS A 80 -16.80 20.80 -3.49
C HIS A 80 -15.83 20.54 -4.67
N ALA A 81 -15.63 21.52 -5.54
CA ALA A 81 -14.63 21.44 -6.61
C ALA A 81 -13.20 21.42 -6.04
N PHE A 82 -12.93 22.24 -5.02
CA PHE A 82 -11.65 22.25 -4.32
C PHE A 82 -11.35 20.90 -3.63
N ASP A 83 -12.34 20.31 -2.95
CA ASP A 83 -12.20 19.03 -2.26
C ASP A 83 -11.94 17.89 -3.25
N GLY A 84 -12.72 17.80 -4.33
CA GLY A 84 -12.54 16.77 -5.35
C GLY A 84 -11.22 16.91 -6.12
N ALA A 85 -10.81 18.15 -6.45
CA ALA A 85 -9.51 18.41 -7.06
C ALA A 85 -8.35 18.03 -6.12
N THR A 86 -8.51 18.23 -4.81
CA THR A 86 -7.52 17.80 -3.81
C THR A 86 -7.45 16.28 -3.70
N SER A 87 -8.58 15.56 -3.76
CA SER A 87 -8.57 14.09 -3.87
C SER A 87 -7.83 13.60 -5.12
N PHE A 88 -8.07 14.25 -6.26
CA PHE A 88 -7.38 13.93 -7.50
C PHE A 88 -5.86 14.12 -7.38
N ASP A 89 -5.42 15.25 -6.82
CA ASP A 89 -4.01 15.55 -6.66
C ASP A 89 -3.34 14.70 -5.57
N PHE A 90 -4.07 14.31 -4.53
CA PHE A 90 -3.61 13.37 -3.53
C PHE A 90 -3.22 12.02 -4.15
N ASN A 91 -4.04 11.54 -5.07
CA ASN A 91 -3.82 10.29 -5.79
C ASN A 91 -2.75 10.37 -6.88
N THR A 92 -2.71 11.47 -7.64
CA THR A 92 -1.95 11.54 -8.90
C THR A 92 -0.73 12.46 -8.85
N GLY A 93 -0.73 13.44 -7.94
CA GLY A 93 0.22 14.55 -7.93
C GLY A 93 0.25 15.33 -9.25
N ALA A 94 -0.86 15.34 -10.00
CA ALA A 94 -0.88 15.78 -11.39
C ALA A 94 -1.79 16.98 -11.67
N VAL A 95 -2.37 17.62 -10.64
CA VAL A 95 -3.37 18.68 -10.86
C VAL A 95 -2.86 19.81 -11.75
N HIS A 96 -1.58 20.18 -11.60
CA HIS A 96 -0.94 21.25 -12.37
C HIS A 96 -0.81 20.98 -13.88
N ARG A 97 -0.86 19.73 -14.32
CA ARG A 97 -0.67 19.33 -15.73
C ARG A 97 -1.87 18.63 -16.34
N ALA A 98 -2.93 18.41 -15.56
CA ALA A 98 -4.09 17.68 -16.03
C ALA A 98 -4.93 18.55 -16.95
N SER A 99 -5.18 18.08 -18.17
CA SER A 99 -5.94 18.85 -19.18
C SER A 99 -7.37 19.19 -18.73
N TRP A 100 -7.95 18.40 -17.82
CA TRP A 100 -9.26 18.72 -17.25
C TRP A 100 -9.27 20.01 -16.44
N VAL A 101 -8.14 20.38 -15.81
CA VAL A 101 -8.01 21.63 -15.05
C VAL A 101 -8.03 22.83 -15.99
N ALA A 102 -7.32 22.74 -17.12
CA ALA A 102 -7.35 23.78 -18.14
C ALA A 102 -8.78 23.97 -18.71
N ALA A 103 -9.47 22.88 -19.01
CA ALA A 103 -10.87 22.93 -19.47
C ALA A 103 -11.81 23.49 -18.39
N PHE A 104 -11.64 23.10 -17.12
CA PHE A 104 -12.41 23.61 -15.99
C PHE A 104 -12.29 25.14 -15.89
N ARG A 105 -11.05 25.66 -15.95
CA ARG A 105 -10.80 27.11 -15.91
C ARG A 105 -11.37 27.87 -17.10
N ALA A 106 -11.45 27.22 -18.25
CA ALA A 106 -12.07 27.78 -19.45
C ALA A 106 -13.61 27.74 -19.42
N GLY A 107 -14.21 27.15 -18.39
CA GLY A 107 -15.66 26.97 -18.29
C GLY A 107 -16.21 25.78 -19.08
N ASP A 108 -15.36 25.01 -19.77
CA ASP A 108 -15.77 23.83 -20.53
C ASP A 108 -15.88 22.60 -19.62
N MET A 109 -17.01 22.51 -18.92
CA MET A 109 -17.29 21.43 -17.97
C MET A 109 -17.37 20.06 -18.65
N THR A 110 -17.79 20.00 -19.91
CA THR A 110 -17.88 18.75 -20.69
C THR A 110 -16.48 18.21 -20.97
N ALA A 111 -15.58 19.05 -21.50
CA ALA A 111 -14.20 18.65 -21.74
C ALA A 111 -13.45 18.36 -20.44
N ALA A 112 -13.73 19.11 -19.36
CA ALA A 112 -13.17 18.84 -18.05
C ALA A 112 -13.57 17.46 -17.53
N ARG A 113 -14.86 17.11 -17.56
CA ARG A 113 -15.33 15.79 -17.10
C ARG A 113 -14.74 14.65 -17.93
N LEU A 114 -14.68 14.79 -19.25
CA LEU A 114 -14.04 13.80 -20.12
C LEU A 114 -12.53 13.69 -19.87
N GLY A 115 -11.86 14.82 -19.63
CA GLY A 115 -10.44 14.87 -19.30
C GLY A 115 -10.11 14.15 -18.00
N LEU A 116 -10.94 14.30 -16.96
CA LEU A 116 -10.77 13.63 -15.67
C LEU A 116 -10.84 12.11 -15.82
N LYS A 117 -11.80 11.61 -16.61
CA LYS A 117 -11.99 10.17 -16.89
C LYS A 117 -10.83 9.50 -17.63
N LYS A 118 -9.85 10.26 -18.15
CA LYS A 118 -8.63 9.69 -18.77
C LYS A 118 -7.64 9.17 -17.71
N TRP A 119 -7.75 9.62 -16.46
CA TRP A 119 -6.84 9.29 -15.36
C TRP A 119 -7.20 8.00 -14.64
N VAL A 120 -7.38 6.94 -15.42
CA VAL A 120 -7.87 5.62 -14.95
C VAL A 120 -6.88 4.48 -15.19
N LYS A 121 -5.66 4.80 -15.64
CA LYS A 121 -4.65 3.81 -16.01
C LYS A 121 -3.53 3.70 -14.96
N ALA A 122 -3.07 2.48 -14.71
CA ALA A 122 -1.83 2.18 -13.99
C ALA A 122 -1.07 1.08 -14.75
N GLY A 123 0.26 1.23 -14.90
CA GLY A 123 1.07 0.28 -15.69
C GLY A 123 0.58 0.11 -17.14
N GLY A 124 0.02 1.18 -17.73
CA GLY A 124 -0.52 1.19 -19.10
C GLY A 124 -1.93 0.58 -19.25
N ARG A 125 -2.50 -0.05 -18.22
CA ARG A 125 -3.82 -0.71 -18.26
C ARG A 125 -4.87 0.08 -17.48
N THR A 126 -6.11 0.05 -17.96
CA THR A 126 -7.26 0.63 -17.23
C THR A 126 -7.53 -0.17 -15.96
N VAL A 127 -7.66 0.53 -14.83
CA VAL A 127 -7.92 -0.05 -13.51
C VAL A 127 -9.35 0.29 -13.09
N LYS A 128 -10.18 -0.72 -12.86
CA LYS A 128 -11.59 -0.55 -12.44
C LYS A 128 -11.74 0.36 -11.22
N GLY A 129 -10.85 0.22 -10.24
CA GLY A 129 -10.82 1.06 -9.04
C GLY A 129 -10.59 2.56 -9.35
N LEU A 130 -9.71 2.87 -10.29
CA LEU A 130 -9.47 4.25 -10.71
C LEU A 130 -10.65 4.80 -11.53
N VAL A 131 -11.33 3.96 -12.34
CA VAL A 131 -12.56 4.37 -13.04
C VAL A 131 -13.61 4.83 -12.04
N LYS A 132 -13.95 4.01 -11.04
CA LYS A 132 -14.90 4.38 -9.99
C LYS A 132 -14.47 5.66 -9.27
N ARG A 133 -13.20 5.76 -8.86
CA ARG A 133 -12.68 6.96 -8.19
C ARG A 133 -12.83 8.21 -9.05
N ARG A 134 -12.49 8.16 -10.33
CA ARG A 134 -12.62 9.31 -11.24
C ARG A 134 -14.08 9.67 -11.52
N GLU A 135 -14.99 8.71 -11.46
CA GLU A 135 -16.44 8.96 -11.54
C GLU A 135 -16.96 9.64 -10.26
N ASP A 136 -16.55 9.17 -9.08
CA ASP A 136 -16.89 9.76 -7.79
C ASP A 136 -16.34 11.19 -7.68
N GLU A 137 -15.08 11.41 -8.08
CA GLU A 137 -14.48 12.76 -8.12
C GLU A 137 -15.16 13.65 -9.15
N ALA A 138 -15.63 13.12 -10.29
CA ALA A 138 -16.40 13.92 -11.23
C ALA A 138 -17.72 14.39 -10.61
N ARG A 139 -18.45 13.51 -9.91
CA ARG A 139 -19.68 13.91 -9.20
C ARG A 139 -19.40 14.98 -8.16
N LEU A 140 -18.33 14.84 -7.39
CA LEU A 140 -17.95 15.83 -6.39
C LEU A 140 -17.56 17.17 -7.03
N ILE A 141 -16.68 17.15 -8.03
CA ILE A 141 -16.13 18.38 -8.62
C ILE A 141 -17.21 19.17 -9.36
N PHE A 142 -18.01 18.49 -10.18
CA PHE A 142 -18.92 19.15 -11.12
C PHE A 142 -20.35 19.27 -10.60
N ASP A 143 -20.77 18.36 -9.73
CA ASP A 143 -22.17 18.25 -9.28
C ASP A 143 -22.33 18.54 -7.78
N GLY A 144 -21.22 18.65 -7.02
CA GLY A 144 -21.25 18.87 -5.57
C GLY A 144 -21.73 17.66 -4.77
N ASP A 145 -21.79 16.49 -5.41
CA ASP A 145 -22.25 15.25 -4.81
C ASP A 145 -21.09 14.47 -4.18
N TYR A 146 -21.12 14.35 -2.85
CA TYR A 146 -20.14 13.58 -2.07
C TYR A 146 -20.52 12.08 -1.96
N GLY A 147 -21.67 11.67 -2.50
CA GLY A 147 -22.27 10.34 -2.34
C GLY A 147 -22.86 10.09 -0.95
N ASP A 148 -23.48 8.91 -0.79
CA ASP A 148 -24.10 8.43 0.46
C ASP A 148 -23.10 8.26 1.62
N ASP A 149 -21.81 8.22 1.30
CA ASP A 149 -20.72 8.04 2.26
C ASP A 149 -20.31 9.34 2.95
N GLY A 150 -20.91 10.50 2.61
CA GLY A 150 -20.56 11.81 3.18
C GLY A 150 -20.86 11.99 4.68
N ASP A 151 -21.57 11.04 5.30
CA ASP A 151 -21.91 11.02 6.73
C ASP A 151 -20.97 10.09 7.52
N TRP A 152 -19.73 10.54 7.68
CA TRP A 152 -18.77 9.92 8.61
C TRP A 152 -18.66 10.67 9.94
N GLY A 153 -19.31 11.83 10.05
CA GLY A 153 -19.21 12.75 11.19
C GLY A 153 -19.88 12.24 12.46
N ASP A 154 -20.85 11.32 12.36
CA ASP A 154 -21.64 10.85 13.52
C ASP A 154 -21.50 9.34 13.82
N ARG A 155 -20.66 8.60 13.08
CA ARG A 155 -20.38 7.19 13.38
C ARG A 155 -19.29 7.08 14.44
N GLY A 156 -19.61 7.55 15.64
CA GLY A 156 -18.77 7.40 16.84
C GLY A 156 -18.43 5.94 17.11
N ASP A 157 -17.15 5.69 17.40
CA ASP A 157 -16.49 4.60 18.15
C ASP A 157 -17.04 3.15 18.09
N ARG A 158 -17.98 2.85 17.20
CA ARG A 158 -18.39 1.49 16.90
C ARG A 158 -17.46 1.02 15.80
N GLY A 159 -16.67 -0.01 16.11
CA GLY A 159 -15.75 -0.70 15.20
C GLY A 159 -16.41 -1.35 13.99
N THR A 160 -17.38 -0.69 13.35
CA THR A 160 -17.79 -0.97 11.99
C THR A 160 -16.71 -0.44 11.08
N THR A 161 -15.77 -1.33 10.76
CA THR A 161 -15.02 -1.30 9.52
C THR A 161 -16.02 -1.00 8.40
N VAL A 162 -16.12 0.26 7.96
CA VAL A 162 -16.58 0.42 6.58
C VAL A 162 -15.52 -0.29 5.79
N PRO A 163 -15.91 -1.28 4.99
CA PRO A 163 -14.97 -1.94 4.13
C PRO A 163 -14.29 -0.80 3.39
N ALA A 164 -12.96 -0.72 3.47
CA ALA A 164 -12.23 -0.24 2.31
C ALA A 164 -12.88 -1.03 1.18
N THR A 165 -13.72 -0.35 0.40
CA THR A 165 -14.50 -1.00 -0.64
C THR A 165 -13.50 -1.86 -1.40
N ASN A 166 -13.87 -3.08 -1.79
CA ASN A 166 -12.98 -3.96 -2.54
C ASN A 166 -12.63 -3.26 -3.88
N VAL A 167 -11.73 -2.27 -3.84
CA VAL A 167 -11.43 -1.32 -4.90
C VAL A 167 -10.45 -2.04 -5.81
N GLY A 168 -10.99 -2.90 -6.67
CA GLY A 168 -10.27 -3.46 -7.81
C GLY A 168 -9.10 -4.38 -7.49
N VAL A 169 -8.99 -4.91 -6.27
CA VAL A 169 -8.02 -5.97 -5.97
C VAL A 169 -8.59 -7.28 -6.51
N ASP A 170 -7.91 -7.86 -7.50
CA ASP A 170 -8.30 -9.14 -8.08
C ASP A 170 -8.27 -10.23 -7.01
N VAL A 171 -9.45 -10.78 -6.67
CA VAL A 171 -9.59 -11.84 -5.66
C VAL A 171 -8.76 -13.06 -6.02
N LYS A 172 -8.63 -13.35 -7.31
CA LYS A 172 -7.76 -14.43 -7.78
C LYS A 172 -6.29 -14.16 -7.48
N ALA A 173 -5.86 -12.90 -7.61
CA ALA A 173 -4.47 -12.54 -7.37
C ALA A 173 -4.08 -12.81 -5.91
N TRP A 174 -4.86 -12.34 -4.94
CA TRP A 174 -4.51 -12.55 -3.53
C TRP A 174 -4.83 -13.95 -3.01
N GLN A 175 -5.81 -14.67 -3.59
CA GLN A 175 -5.96 -16.13 -3.40
C GLN A 175 -4.67 -16.85 -3.87
N GLY A 176 -4.15 -16.53 -5.05
CA GLY A 176 -2.89 -17.11 -5.54
C GLY A 176 -1.68 -16.77 -4.64
N GLN A 177 -1.61 -15.55 -4.12
CA GLN A 177 -0.57 -15.14 -3.17
C GLN A 177 -0.64 -15.93 -1.85
N LEU A 178 -1.85 -16.09 -1.28
CA LEU A 178 -2.05 -16.90 -0.07
C LEU A 178 -1.60 -18.35 -0.28
N ALA A 179 -2.00 -18.96 -1.40
CA ALA A 179 -1.59 -20.31 -1.77
C ALA A 179 -0.06 -20.43 -1.91
N ALA A 180 0.58 -19.47 -2.59
CA ALA A 180 2.03 -19.42 -2.74
C ALA A 180 2.76 -19.29 -1.39
N LEU A 181 2.12 -18.67 -0.39
CA LEU A 181 2.63 -18.54 0.97
C LEU A 181 2.33 -19.75 1.86
N GLY A 182 1.58 -20.74 1.38
CA GLY A 182 1.25 -21.97 2.10
C GLY A 182 -0.04 -21.91 2.91
N PHE A 183 -0.86 -20.87 2.72
CA PHE A 183 -2.22 -20.81 3.27
C PHE A 183 -3.19 -21.46 2.28
N ASP A 184 -4.28 -22.08 2.76
CA ASP A 184 -5.30 -22.71 1.90
C ASP A 184 -6.53 -21.81 1.73
N PRO A 185 -6.59 -20.95 0.70
CA PRO A 185 -7.78 -20.15 0.41
C PRO A 185 -8.91 -20.95 -0.25
N GLY A 186 -8.72 -22.24 -0.53
CA GLY A 186 -9.54 -23.00 -1.48
C GLY A 186 -9.17 -22.71 -2.94
N PRO A 187 -10.09 -22.97 -3.88
CA PRO A 187 -9.88 -22.70 -5.30
C PRO A 187 -9.55 -21.22 -5.58
N VAL A 188 -8.67 -20.97 -6.56
CA VAL A 188 -8.38 -19.62 -7.06
C VAL A 188 -9.44 -19.24 -8.11
N ASP A 189 -10.67 -19.08 -7.65
CA ASP A 189 -11.86 -18.86 -8.45
C ASP A 189 -12.30 -17.38 -8.51
N GLY A 190 -11.71 -16.52 -7.68
CA GLY A 190 -12.09 -15.12 -7.54
C GLY A 190 -13.26 -14.89 -6.59
N ILE A 191 -13.68 -15.93 -5.85
CA ILE A 191 -14.75 -15.88 -4.87
C ILE A 191 -14.15 -15.95 -3.46
N ALA A 192 -14.30 -14.87 -2.70
CA ALA A 192 -13.82 -14.82 -1.32
C ALA A 192 -14.75 -15.60 -0.35
N GLY A 193 -14.80 -16.93 -0.51
CA GLY A 193 -15.63 -17.84 0.29
C GLY A 193 -15.13 -18.06 1.74
N PRO A 194 -15.81 -18.91 2.53
CA PRO A 194 -15.42 -19.18 3.92
C PRO A 194 -13.97 -19.66 4.09
N LYS A 195 -13.48 -20.54 3.20
CA LYS A 195 -12.08 -21.01 3.18
C LYS A 195 -11.10 -19.87 2.93
N THR A 196 -11.38 -19.05 1.92
CA THR A 196 -10.58 -17.87 1.61
C THR A 196 -10.50 -16.92 2.81
N ARG A 197 -11.62 -16.62 3.47
CA ARG A 197 -11.64 -15.78 4.68
C ARG A 197 -10.88 -16.41 5.86
N ALA A 198 -10.93 -17.72 6.02
CA ALA A 198 -10.15 -18.43 7.03
C ALA A 198 -8.65 -18.34 6.75
N ALA A 199 -8.23 -18.50 5.49
CA ALA A 199 -6.85 -18.31 5.06
C ALA A 199 -6.35 -16.88 5.30
N VAL A 200 -7.18 -15.87 5.01
CA VAL A 200 -6.86 -14.46 5.30
C VAL A 200 -6.67 -14.26 6.79
N ARG A 201 -7.57 -14.77 7.64
CA ARG A 201 -7.41 -14.65 9.11
C ARG A 201 -6.16 -15.37 9.62
N ALA A 202 -5.85 -16.55 9.09
CA ALA A 202 -4.64 -17.28 9.44
C ALA A 202 -3.38 -16.48 9.03
N TYR A 203 -3.39 -15.89 7.84
CA TYR A 203 -2.34 -15.00 7.37
C TYR A 203 -2.19 -13.74 8.23
N GLN A 204 -3.30 -13.07 8.56
CA GLN A 204 -3.28 -11.90 9.42
C GLN A 204 -2.77 -12.24 10.83
N LYS A 205 -3.16 -13.40 11.37
CA LYS A 205 -2.71 -13.85 12.69
C LYS A 205 -1.20 -14.11 12.75
N SER A 206 -0.55 -14.43 11.63
CA SER A 206 0.91 -14.58 11.59
C SER A 206 1.67 -13.24 11.54
N HIS A 207 0.96 -12.12 11.55
CA HIS A 207 1.49 -10.76 11.42
C HIS A 207 1.09 -9.84 12.57
N ASP A 208 2.06 -9.41 13.38
CA ASP A 208 1.84 -8.50 14.52
C ASP A 208 1.35 -7.10 14.11
N ASP A 209 1.59 -6.70 12.85
CA ASP A 209 1.22 -5.40 12.27
C ASP A 209 -0.13 -5.42 11.52
N LEU A 210 -0.82 -6.56 11.46
CA LEU A 210 -2.13 -6.68 10.83
C LEU A 210 -3.26 -6.82 11.85
N VAL A 211 -4.44 -6.33 11.45
CA VAL A 211 -5.69 -6.59 12.17
C VAL A 211 -6.27 -7.92 11.66
N VAL A 212 -6.71 -8.79 12.57
CA VAL A 212 -7.28 -10.10 12.24
C VAL A 212 -8.80 -9.98 12.04
N ASP A 213 -9.22 -9.44 10.90
CA ASP A 213 -10.62 -9.21 10.54
C ASP A 213 -11.11 -10.12 9.39
N GLY A 214 -10.20 -10.82 8.71
CA GLY A 214 -10.50 -11.62 7.52
C GLY A 214 -10.75 -10.80 6.26
N ILE A 215 -10.41 -9.51 6.26
CA ILE A 215 -10.60 -8.57 5.16
C ILE A 215 -9.22 -8.22 4.55
N VAL A 216 -9.14 -8.29 3.22
CA VAL A 216 -7.92 -7.91 2.50
C VAL A 216 -7.94 -6.41 2.21
N GLY A 217 -7.64 -5.61 3.25
CA GLY A 217 -7.42 -4.17 3.13
C GLY A 217 -6.00 -3.80 2.64
N PRO A 218 -5.67 -2.50 2.54
CA PRO A 218 -4.36 -2.03 2.08
C PRO A 218 -3.17 -2.63 2.85
N ALA A 219 -3.30 -2.77 4.17
CA ALA A 219 -2.27 -3.37 5.02
C ALA A 219 -2.04 -4.86 4.70
N THR A 220 -3.11 -5.64 4.63
CA THR A 220 -3.06 -7.07 4.30
C THR A 220 -2.45 -7.29 2.91
N LEU A 221 -2.89 -6.52 1.90
CA LEU A 221 -2.38 -6.61 0.54
C LEU A 221 -0.89 -6.26 0.46
N ALA A 222 -0.48 -5.18 1.11
CA ALA A 222 0.92 -4.78 1.16
C ALA A 222 1.81 -5.86 1.78
N SER A 223 1.33 -6.50 2.85
CA SER A 223 2.03 -7.61 3.50
C SER A 223 2.14 -8.83 2.57
N LEU A 224 1.04 -9.23 1.90
CA LEU A 224 1.05 -10.36 0.97
C LEU A 224 2.07 -10.18 -0.15
N VAL A 225 2.10 -8.99 -0.77
CA VAL A 225 3.05 -8.67 -1.84
C VAL A 225 4.50 -8.75 -1.33
N ARG A 226 4.79 -8.22 -0.14
CA ARG A 226 6.12 -8.29 0.46
C ARG A 226 6.56 -9.72 0.75
N ASP A 227 5.68 -10.52 1.33
CA ASP A 227 6.02 -11.89 1.73
C ASP A 227 6.22 -12.80 0.52
N VAL A 228 5.39 -12.65 -0.53
CA VAL A 228 5.57 -13.41 -1.79
C VAL A 228 6.91 -13.05 -2.42
N ALA A 229 7.26 -11.76 -2.47
CA ALA A 229 8.56 -11.31 -2.97
C ALA A 229 9.72 -11.86 -2.12
N ALA A 230 9.58 -11.89 -0.79
CA ALA A 230 10.57 -12.46 0.11
C ALA A 230 10.75 -13.98 -0.10
N ARG A 231 9.65 -14.73 -0.25
CA ARG A 231 9.69 -16.17 -0.52
C ARG A 231 10.37 -16.49 -1.86
N ALA A 232 10.06 -15.74 -2.91
CA ALA A 232 10.69 -15.89 -4.22
C ALA A 232 12.22 -15.63 -4.15
N ARG A 233 12.64 -14.59 -3.43
CA ARG A 233 14.07 -14.29 -3.22
C ARG A 233 14.80 -15.40 -2.49
N LEU A 234 14.19 -16.00 -1.48
CA LEU A 234 14.80 -17.11 -0.74
C LEU A 234 14.95 -18.37 -1.56
N GLN A 235 13.99 -18.68 -2.43
CA GLN A 235 14.12 -19.79 -3.37
C GLN A 235 15.28 -19.57 -4.36
N GLN A 236 15.50 -18.34 -4.82
CA GLN A 236 16.64 -18.00 -5.66
C GLN A 236 17.98 -18.14 -4.91
N VAL A 237 18.10 -17.58 -3.70
CA VAL A 237 19.33 -17.66 -2.89
C VAL A 237 19.63 -19.09 -2.45
N GLY A 238 18.63 -19.86 -2.05
CA GLY A 238 18.78 -21.27 -1.69
C GLY A 238 19.21 -22.15 -2.86
N GLY A 239 18.69 -21.90 -4.07
CA GLY A 239 19.12 -22.59 -5.28
C GLY A 239 20.58 -22.33 -5.64
N VAL A 240 21.06 -21.09 -5.47
CA VAL A 240 22.47 -20.73 -5.71
C VAL A 240 23.39 -21.34 -4.65
N ALA A 241 23.03 -21.28 -3.36
CA ALA A 241 23.85 -21.84 -2.29
C ALA A 241 24.02 -23.36 -2.39
N ILE A 242 22.96 -24.10 -2.76
CA ILE A 242 23.05 -25.55 -2.98
C ILE A 242 23.92 -25.85 -4.21
N ALA A 243 23.81 -25.09 -5.30
CA ALA A 243 24.64 -25.26 -6.49
C ALA A 243 26.14 -24.99 -6.21
N SER A 244 26.46 -24.00 -5.39
CA SER A 244 27.85 -23.69 -4.99
C SER A 244 28.48 -24.79 -4.12
N VAL A 245 27.70 -25.40 -3.23
CA VAL A 245 28.18 -26.53 -2.39
C VAL A 245 28.42 -27.79 -3.21
N VAL A 246 27.57 -28.07 -4.20
CA VAL A 246 27.71 -29.27 -5.06
C VAL A 246 28.89 -29.12 -6.04
N LEU A 247 29.21 -27.91 -6.49
CA LEU A 247 30.32 -27.67 -7.44
C LEU A 247 31.67 -27.37 -6.76
N GLY A 248 31.69 -27.03 -5.47
CA GLY A 248 32.93 -26.74 -4.71
C GLY A 248 33.49 -27.92 -3.90
N GLY A 249 32.88 -29.10 -4.00
CA GLY A 249 33.25 -30.29 -3.25
C GLY A 249 34.40 -31.10 -3.84
N THR A 250 35.59 -30.50 -3.98
CA THR A 250 36.85 -31.25 -3.86
C THR A 250 37.71 -30.61 -2.78
N ALA A 251 37.58 -31.15 -1.57
CA ALA A 251 38.45 -30.82 -0.45
C ALA A 251 39.87 -31.33 -0.73
N GLY A 252 40.68 -30.50 -1.39
CA GLY A 252 42.14 -30.60 -1.40
C GLY A 252 42.68 -29.77 -0.24
N ALA A 253 43.51 -30.38 0.61
CA ALA A 253 44.11 -29.77 1.79
C ALA A 253 44.83 -28.46 1.45
N ALA A 254 44.52 -27.39 2.19
CA ALA A 254 45.18 -26.11 2.10
C ALA A 254 46.59 -26.20 2.72
N THR A 255 47.62 -26.13 1.88
CA THR A 255 48.97 -25.76 2.31
C THR A 255 49.49 -24.67 1.37
N GLU A 256 49.80 -23.53 1.97
CA GLU A 256 50.25 -22.25 1.41
C GLU A 256 49.15 -21.31 0.89
N ALA A 257 49.13 -20.09 1.46
CA ALA A 257 48.08 -19.10 1.25
C ALA A 257 48.15 -18.51 -0.17
N ASP A 258 47.33 -19.06 -1.06
CA ASP A 258 47.09 -18.56 -2.41
C ASP A 258 46.56 -17.10 -2.38
N PRO A 259 47.11 -16.17 -3.20
CA PRO A 259 46.60 -14.81 -3.36
C PRO A 259 45.09 -14.70 -3.60
N LEU A 260 44.47 -15.75 -4.19
CA LEU A 260 43.02 -15.84 -4.35
C LEU A 260 42.25 -15.88 -3.01
N VAL A 261 42.83 -16.44 -1.94
CA VAL A 261 42.20 -16.49 -0.60
C VAL A 261 42.04 -15.08 -0.02
N TRP A 262 43.05 -14.21 -0.20
CA TRP A 262 42.99 -12.81 0.23
C TRP A 262 42.02 -11.97 -0.61
N ALA A 263 41.75 -12.34 -1.85
CA ALA A 263 40.74 -11.69 -2.70
C ALA A 263 39.30 -12.11 -2.34
N ILE A 264 39.10 -13.33 -1.83
CA ILE A 264 37.78 -13.89 -1.49
C ILE A 264 37.29 -13.41 -0.11
N LEU A 265 38.19 -13.24 0.87
CA LEU A 265 37.84 -12.78 2.23
C LEU A 265 37.07 -11.43 2.29
N PRO A 266 37.47 -10.37 1.56
CA PRO A 266 36.71 -9.13 1.52
C PRO A 266 35.34 -9.29 0.86
N ALA A 267 35.22 -10.10 -0.20
CA ALA A 267 33.94 -10.39 -0.85
C ALA A 267 32.98 -11.14 0.09
N LEU A 268 33.50 -12.11 0.86
CA LEU A 268 32.75 -12.82 1.89
C LEU A 268 32.34 -11.89 3.04
N ALA A 269 33.22 -10.98 3.47
CA ALA A 269 32.88 -9.97 4.47
C ALA A 269 31.78 -9.02 3.98
N VAL A 270 31.81 -8.58 2.72
CA VAL A 270 30.73 -7.76 2.12
C VAL A 270 29.43 -8.55 2.05
N LEU A 271 29.46 -9.84 1.70
CA LEU A 271 28.27 -10.70 1.69
C LEU A 271 27.72 -10.96 3.10
N ILE A 272 28.57 -11.09 4.11
CA ILE A 272 28.15 -11.22 5.52
C ILE A 272 27.57 -9.90 6.02
N LEU A 273 28.15 -8.75 5.67
CA LEU A 273 27.63 -7.43 6.03
C LEU A 273 26.32 -7.12 5.32
N LEU A 274 26.20 -7.46 4.03
CA LEU A 274 24.94 -7.38 3.30
C LEU A 274 23.91 -8.34 3.90
N GLY A 275 24.30 -9.58 4.18
CA GLY A 275 23.46 -10.58 4.85
C GLY A 275 22.96 -10.08 6.20
N GLY A 276 23.83 -9.47 7.01
CA GLY A 276 23.49 -8.84 8.29
C GLY A 276 22.59 -7.61 8.12
N PHE A 277 22.85 -6.77 7.12
CA PHE A 277 22.01 -5.61 6.78
C PHE A 277 20.61 -6.04 6.33
N PHE A 278 20.50 -7.04 5.45
CA PHE A 278 19.23 -7.59 5.00
C PHE A 278 18.51 -8.33 6.13
N ALA A 279 19.24 -9.12 6.92
CA ALA A 279 18.70 -9.78 8.11
C ALA A 279 18.22 -8.78 9.16
N TRP A 280 18.84 -7.61 9.29
CA TRP A 280 18.41 -6.53 10.18
C TRP A 280 17.21 -5.74 9.60
N ARG A 281 17.28 -5.35 8.32
CA ARG A 281 16.25 -4.59 7.59
C ARG A 281 14.94 -5.35 7.46
N TYR A 282 15.04 -6.67 7.27
CA TYR A 282 13.93 -7.62 7.10
C TYR A 282 13.82 -8.60 8.29
N ARG A 283 14.34 -8.24 9.47
CA ARG A 283 14.38 -9.12 10.64
C ARG A 283 13.00 -9.63 11.08
N GLY A 284 11.96 -8.83 10.86
CA GLY A 284 10.59 -9.21 11.20
C GLY A 284 10.07 -10.28 10.24
N GLU A 285 10.32 -10.08 8.96
CA GLU A 285 9.93 -10.95 7.85
C GLU A 285 10.65 -12.30 7.95
N PHE A 286 11.96 -12.32 8.26
CA PHE A 286 12.71 -13.56 8.51
C PHE A 286 12.23 -14.31 9.76
N ARG A 287 11.99 -13.60 10.87
CA ARG A 287 11.44 -14.23 12.09
C ARG A 287 10.05 -14.82 11.84
N ARG A 288 9.20 -14.15 11.05
CA ARG A 288 7.87 -14.64 10.68
C ARG A 288 7.92 -15.84 9.75
N LEU A 289 8.77 -15.82 8.72
CA LEU A 289 8.95 -16.96 7.82
C LEU A 289 9.43 -18.22 8.56
N ILE A 290 10.37 -18.07 9.50
CA ILE A 290 10.85 -19.21 10.31
C ILE A 290 9.70 -19.79 11.15
N ARG A 291 8.79 -18.96 11.68
CA ARG A 291 7.59 -19.44 12.40
C ARG A 291 6.63 -20.18 11.47
N THR A 292 6.36 -19.63 10.28
CA THR A 292 5.49 -20.26 9.28
C THR A 292 6.05 -21.61 8.78
N ILE A 293 7.38 -21.73 8.61
CA ILE A 293 8.03 -22.99 8.23
C ILE A 293 8.01 -24.02 9.38
N ARG A 294 8.05 -23.56 10.63
CA ARG A 294 8.03 -24.42 11.83
C ARG A 294 6.64 -24.77 12.34
N GLY A 295 5.57 -24.30 11.69
CA GLY A 295 4.20 -24.67 12.04
C GLY A 295 3.76 -24.24 13.44
N ALA A 296 4.01 -22.97 13.81
CA ALA A 296 3.52 -22.38 15.06
C ALA A 296 2.89 -21.00 14.83
#